data_AF-A0A485LJP6-F1
#
_entry.id   AF-A0A485LJP6-F1
#
_cell.length_a   1.000
_cell.length_b   1.000
_cell.length_c   1.000
_cell.angle_alpha   90.00
_cell.angle_beta   90.00
_cell.angle_gamma   90.00
#
_symmetry.space_group_name_H-M   'P 1'
#
loop_
_entity.id
_entity.type
_entity.pdbx_description
1 polymer ?
#
loop_
_entity_poly.entity_id
_entity_poly.type
_entity_poly.pdbx_seq_one_letter_code
_entity_poly.pdbx_strand_id
1 'polypeptide(L)'
;MYSEKTAEMMDEEVKKIVDRAYQRTIDLLKEKQDVLVKLSEELMENETINHSDIVRVLGPRPYGGNKTYTEFVEESWQNADRHEEDKKVKAAAAAAVASTAEGAAPSTDDADKADEPKKQE
;
A
#
# COMPACT_ATOMS: atom_id res chain seq x y z
N MET A 1 -28.85 -37.27 -11.38
CA MET A 1 -27.48 -37.10 -10.89
C MET A 1 -26.56 -37.15 -12.09
N TYR A 2 -25.70 -36.14 -12.27
CA TYR A 2 -24.66 -36.17 -13.31
C TYR A 2 -23.82 -37.44 -13.13
N SER A 3 -23.47 -38.09 -14.23
CA SER A 3 -22.68 -39.34 -14.21
C SER A 3 -21.33 -39.07 -13.54
N GLU A 4 -20.89 -39.96 -12.65
CA GLU A 4 -19.58 -39.92 -11.97
C GLU A 4 -18.42 -39.71 -12.97
N LYS A 5 -18.54 -40.34 -14.15
CA LYS A 5 -17.60 -40.19 -15.26
C LYS A 5 -17.54 -38.77 -15.85
N THR A 6 -18.66 -38.04 -15.84
CA THR A 6 -18.70 -36.64 -16.28
C THR A 6 -18.04 -35.74 -15.25
N ALA A 7 -18.23 -36.01 -13.95
CA ALA A 7 -17.58 -35.26 -12.88
C ALA A 7 -16.05 -35.44 -12.92
N GLU A 8 -15.57 -36.67 -13.06
CA GLU A 8 -14.13 -36.97 -13.20
C GLU A 8 -13.51 -36.25 -14.43
N MET A 9 -14.20 -36.27 -15.56
CA MET A 9 -13.76 -35.54 -16.77
C MET A 9 -13.69 -34.03 -16.56
N MET A 10 -14.60 -33.45 -15.76
CA MET A 10 -14.58 -32.02 -15.44
C MET A 10 -13.38 -31.65 -14.56
N ASP A 11 -13.08 -32.45 -13.54
CA ASP A 11 -11.94 -32.21 -12.64
C ASP A 11 -10.61 -32.32 -13.40
N GLU A 12 -10.49 -33.27 -14.33
CA GLU A 12 -9.33 -33.38 -15.21
C GLU A 12 -9.13 -32.13 -16.07
N GLU A 13 -10.20 -31.58 -16.64
CA GLU A 13 -10.10 -30.40 -17.49
C GLU A 13 -9.76 -29.14 -16.69
N VAL A 14 -10.32 -29.01 -15.48
CA VAL A 14 -9.94 -27.94 -14.54
C VAL A 14 -8.45 -28.01 -14.23
N LYS A 15 -7.94 -29.21 -13.91
CA LYS A 15 -6.51 -29.40 -13.65
C LYS A 15 -5.66 -28.98 -14.85
N LYS A 16 -6.02 -29.40 -16.07
CA LYS A 16 -5.30 -29.00 -17.30
C LYS A 16 -5.32 -27.48 -17.52
N ILE A 17 -6.40 -26.78 -17.16
CA ILE A 17 -6.47 -25.32 -17.28
C ILE A 17 -5.49 -24.68 -16.30
N VAL A 18 -5.49 -25.12 -15.04
CA VAL A 18 -4.60 -24.59 -14.00
C VAL A 18 -3.14 -24.85 -14.36
N ASP A 19 -2.79 -26.08 -14.76
CA ASP A 19 -1.43 -26.46 -15.13
C ASP A 19 -0.93 -25.62 -16.32
N ARG A 20 -1.78 -25.39 -17.34
CA ARG A 20 -1.45 -24.52 -18.48
C ARG A 20 -1.25 -23.07 -18.06
N ALA A 21 -2.11 -22.53 -17.20
CA ALA A 21 -1.99 -21.16 -16.71
C ALA A 21 -0.72 -20.97 -15.87
N TYR A 22 -0.39 -21.96 -15.03
CA TYR A 22 0.82 -21.98 -14.23
C TYR A 22 2.07 -21.98 -15.10
N GLN A 23 2.16 -22.91 -16.05
CA GLN A 23 3.31 -23.02 -16.94
C GLN A 23 3.47 -21.75 -17.79
N ARG A 24 2.39 -21.22 -18.35
CA ARG A 24 2.39 -19.96 -19.09
C ARG A 24 2.92 -18.80 -18.24
N THR A 25 2.57 -18.75 -16.96
CA THR A 25 3.03 -17.69 -16.05
C THR A 25 4.52 -17.82 -15.76
N ILE A 26 5.01 -19.04 -15.52
CA ILE A 26 6.45 -19.29 -15.37
C ILE A 26 7.22 -18.86 -16.61
N ASP A 27 6.75 -19.25 -17.78
CA ASP A 27 7.44 -18.95 -19.04
C ASP A 27 7.46 -17.43 -19.29
N LEU A 28 6.37 -16.73 -19.01
CA LEU A 28 6.30 -15.27 -19.08
C LEU A 28 7.28 -14.60 -18.12
N LEU A 29 7.35 -15.06 -16.86
CA LEU A 29 8.27 -14.51 -15.87
C LEU A 29 9.74 -14.77 -16.23
N LYS A 30 10.04 -15.94 -16.79
CA LYS A 30 11.38 -16.26 -17.31
C LYS A 30 11.74 -15.41 -18.52
N GLU A 31 10.81 -15.21 -19.46
CA GLU A 31 11.04 -14.36 -20.63
C GLU A 31 11.30 -12.90 -20.24
N LYS A 32 10.66 -12.42 -19.17
CA LYS A 32 10.80 -11.05 -18.65
C LYS A 32 11.67 -10.96 -17.40
N GLN A 33 12.57 -11.94 -17.19
CA GLN A 33 13.40 -12.03 -16.00
C GLN A 33 14.23 -10.75 -15.77
N ASP A 34 14.79 -10.16 -16.82
CA ASP A 34 15.60 -8.94 -16.71
C ASP A 34 14.83 -7.78 -16.10
N VAL A 35 13.56 -7.61 -16.49
CA VAL A 35 12.73 -6.50 -15.99
C VAL A 35 12.19 -6.81 -14.60
N LEU A 36 11.94 -8.08 -14.30
CA LEU A 36 11.58 -8.54 -12.96
C LEU A 36 12.71 -8.27 -11.96
N VAL A 37 13.97 -8.52 -12.34
CA VAL A 37 15.14 -8.24 -11.50
C VAL A 37 15.24 -6.76 -11.21
N LYS A 38 15.13 -5.89 -12.23
CA LYS A 38 15.15 -4.42 -12.03
C LYS A 38 14.06 -3.94 -11.08
N LEU A 39 12.84 -4.48 -11.21
CA LEU A 39 11.76 -4.13 -10.30
C LEU A 39 12.04 -4.60 -8.87
N SER A 40 12.67 -5.78 -8.71
CA SER A 40 13.05 -6.28 -7.39
C SER A 40 14.16 -5.46 -6.74
N GLU A 41 15.13 -4.96 -7.52
CA GLU A 41 16.17 -4.05 -7.05
C GLU A 41 15.56 -2.73 -6.58
N GLU A 42 14.66 -2.15 -7.37
CA GLU A 42 13.93 -0.93 -7.01
C GLU A 42 13.12 -1.10 -5.71
N LEU A 43 12.44 -2.24 -5.53
CA LEU A 43 11.68 -2.54 -4.31
C LEU A 43 12.59 -2.77 -3.09
N MET A 44 13.84 -3.18 -3.32
CA MET A 44 14.81 -3.39 -2.24
C MET A 44 15.40 -2.06 -1.76
N GLU A 45 15.52 -1.07 -2.66
CA GLU A 45 15.89 0.30 -2.31
C GLU A 45 14.72 1.09 -1.73
N ASN A 46 13.54 0.96 -2.35
CA ASN A 46 12.29 1.61 -1.97
C ASN A 46 11.33 0.56 -1.42
N GLU A 47 11.20 0.47 -0.09
CA GLU A 47 10.31 -0.48 0.60
C GLU A 47 8.85 -0.44 0.10
N THR A 48 8.45 0.66 -0.53
CA THR A 48 7.18 0.83 -1.22
C THR A 48 7.43 1.51 -2.57
N ILE A 49 6.94 0.88 -3.64
CA ILE A 49 7.00 1.41 -5.02
C ILE A 49 5.61 1.81 -5.50
N ASN A 50 5.51 2.97 -6.14
CA ASN A 50 4.26 3.51 -6.65
C ASN A 50 4.10 3.29 -8.16
N HIS A 51 2.95 3.70 -8.71
CA HIS A 51 2.67 3.50 -10.13
C HIS A 51 3.71 4.17 -11.04
N SER A 52 4.12 5.37 -10.68
CA SER A 52 5.12 6.14 -11.40
C SER A 52 6.48 5.43 -11.45
N ASP A 53 6.88 4.76 -10.37
CA ASP A 53 8.11 3.97 -10.30
C ASP A 53 8.02 2.71 -11.17
N ILE A 54 6.87 2.03 -11.15
CA ILE A 54 6.60 0.87 -12.02
C ILE A 54 6.72 1.28 -13.50
N VAL A 55 6.12 2.41 -13.90
CA VAL A 55 6.21 2.93 -15.27
C VAL A 55 7.64 3.36 -15.62
N ARG A 56 8.41 3.90 -14.66
CA ARG A 56 9.84 4.23 -14.85
C ARG A 56 10.67 2.98 -15.14
N VAL A 57 10.43 1.89 -14.42
CA VAL A 57 11.21 0.64 -14.53
C VAL A 57 10.79 -0.22 -15.72
N LEU A 58 9.49 -0.40 -15.94
CA LEU A 58 8.93 -1.29 -16.98
C LEU A 58 8.59 -0.58 -18.29
N GLY A 59 8.46 0.75 -18.28
CA GLY A 59 7.97 1.53 -19.41
C GLY A 59 6.43 1.61 -19.48
N PRO A 60 5.88 2.33 -20.48
CA PRO A 60 4.44 2.45 -20.66
C PRO A 60 3.80 1.13 -21.07
N ARG A 61 2.55 0.92 -20.65
CA ARG A 61 1.81 -0.33 -20.91
C ARG A 61 1.62 -0.55 -22.43
N PRO A 62 2.16 -1.63 -23.01
CA PRO A 62 2.14 -1.84 -24.47
C PRO A 62 0.75 -2.23 -25.01
N TYR A 63 -0.09 -2.83 -24.17
CA TYR A 63 -1.46 -3.24 -24.50
C TYR A 63 -2.42 -2.49 -23.58
N GLY A 64 -2.58 -1.19 -23.82
CA GLY A 64 -3.58 -0.35 -23.15
C GLY A 64 -5.00 -0.73 -23.57
N GLY A 65 -5.94 -0.68 -22.63
CA GLY A 65 -7.37 -0.78 -22.94
C GLY A 65 -7.87 0.46 -23.67
N ASN A 66 -9.18 0.54 -23.94
CA ASN A 66 -9.84 1.76 -24.39
C ASN A 66 -9.36 2.98 -23.57
N LYS A 67 -9.17 4.13 -24.21
CA LYS A 67 -8.62 5.35 -23.58
C LYS A 67 -9.24 5.65 -22.22
N THR A 68 -10.57 5.54 -22.12
CA THR A 68 -11.33 5.73 -20.89
C THR A 68 -10.90 4.83 -19.73
N TYR A 69 -10.56 3.57 -19.98
CA TYR A 69 -10.09 2.66 -18.92
C TYR A 69 -8.67 3.00 -18.49
N THR A 70 -7.81 3.37 -19.45
CA THR A 70 -6.43 3.75 -19.15
C THR A 70 -6.39 5.04 -18.31
N GLU A 71 -7.19 6.05 -18.69
CA GLU A 71 -7.36 7.30 -17.94
C GLU A 71 -7.90 7.04 -16.52
N PHE A 72 -8.95 6.22 -16.38
CA PHE A 72 -9.50 5.88 -15.06
C PHE A 72 -8.48 5.18 -14.15
N VAL A 73 -7.71 4.24 -14.71
CA VAL A 73 -6.67 3.55 -13.96
C VAL A 73 -5.59 4.55 -13.56
N GLU A 74 -5.06 5.35 -14.47
CA GLU A 74 -4.04 6.36 -14.14
C GLU A 74 -4.53 7.33 -13.04
N GLU A 75 -5.76 7.83 -13.13
CA GLU A 75 -6.36 8.68 -12.09
C GLU A 75 -6.47 7.97 -10.73
N SER A 76 -6.89 6.71 -10.71
CA SER A 76 -7.02 5.93 -9.47
C SER A 76 -5.67 5.75 -8.77
N TRP A 77 -4.59 5.57 -9.53
CA TRP A 77 -3.25 5.38 -8.96
C TRP A 77 -2.65 6.72 -8.52
N GLN A 78 -2.84 7.79 -9.30
CA GLN A 78 -2.46 9.15 -8.87
C GLN A 78 -3.16 9.58 -7.58
N ASN A 79 -4.43 9.20 -7.39
CA ASN A 79 -5.15 9.44 -6.15
C ASN A 79 -4.55 8.66 -4.97
N ALA A 80 -4.13 7.41 -5.20
CA ALA A 80 -3.50 6.58 -4.18
C ALA A 80 -2.13 7.14 -3.76
N ASP A 81 -1.30 7.55 -4.73
CA ASP A 81 0.01 8.16 -4.49
C ASP A 81 -0.13 9.44 -3.66
N ARG A 82 -1.06 10.35 -4.03
CA ARG A 82 -1.36 11.56 -3.26
C ARG A 82 -1.78 11.27 -1.83
N HIS A 83 -2.64 10.26 -1.62
CA HIS A 83 -3.10 9.91 -0.28
C HIS A 83 -1.98 9.31 0.59
N GLU A 84 -1.03 8.61 -0.04
CA GLU A 84 0.15 8.09 0.65
C GLU A 84 1.13 9.20 1.03
N GLU A 85 1.36 10.17 0.14
CA GLU A 85 2.12 11.39 0.42
C GLU A 85 1.48 12.19 1.54
N ASP A 86 0.16 12.44 1.48
CA ASP A 86 -0.59 13.14 2.53
C ASP A 86 -0.49 12.43 3.88
N LYS A 87 -0.48 11.10 3.90
CA LYS A 87 -0.26 10.30 5.12
C LYS A 87 1.15 10.47 5.67
N LYS A 88 2.18 10.42 4.81
CA LYS A 88 3.57 10.64 5.20
C LYS A 88 3.76 12.06 5.76
N VAL A 89 3.18 13.07 5.11
CA VAL A 89 3.22 14.48 5.56
C VAL A 89 2.48 14.66 6.88
N LYS A 90 1.27 14.10 7.04
CA LYS A 90 0.51 14.17 8.30
C LYS A 90 1.19 13.42 9.44
N ALA A 91 1.81 12.27 9.17
CA ALA A 91 2.58 11.52 10.16
C ALA A 91 3.83 12.31 10.61
N ALA A 92 4.55 12.91 9.67
CA ALA A 92 5.70 13.78 9.97
C ALA A 92 5.28 15.04 10.75
N ALA A 93 4.16 15.67 10.38
CA ALA A 93 3.61 16.82 11.09
C ALA A 93 3.13 16.45 12.51
N ALA A 94 2.48 15.31 12.68
CA ALA A 94 2.09 14.81 14.01
C ALA A 94 3.30 14.49 14.89
N ALA A 95 4.36 13.91 14.31
CA ALA A 95 5.62 13.68 15.02
C ALA A 95 6.34 14.98 15.40
N ALA A 96 6.31 16.01 14.54
CA ALA A 96 6.89 17.31 14.80
C ALA A 96 6.12 18.10 15.88
N VAL A 97 4.78 18.07 15.87
CA VAL A 97 3.93 18.73 16.88
C VAL A 97 4.10 18.09 18.26
N ALA A 98 4.30 16.77 18.33
CA ALA A 98 4.61 16.08 19.58
C ALA A 98 5.97 16.49 20.17
N SER A 99 6.97 16.79 19.33
CA SER A 99 8.29 17.25 19.78
C SER A 99 8.30 18.70 20.31
N THR A 100 7.31 19.53 19.98
CA THR A 100 7.24 20.93 20.43
C THR A 100 6.50 21.16 21.76
N ALA A 101 6.01 20.11 22.42
CA ALA A 101 5.23 20.21 23.65
C ALA A 101 6.03 19.95 24.95
N GLU A 102 7.35 19.78 24.89
CA GLU A 102 8.19 19.48 26.05
C GLU A 102 9.18 20.64 26.31
N GLY A 103 8.67 21.79 26.73
CA GLY A 103 9.50 22.98 26.91
C GLY A 103 8.79 24.23 27.43
N ALA A 104 7.89 24.11 28.40
CA ALA A 104 7.43 25.26 29.17
C ALA A 104 7.15 24.83 30.62
N ALA A 105 8.19 24.88 31.46
CA ALA A 105 8.05 24.82 32.90
C ALA A 105 7.36 26.11 33.38
N PRO A 106 6.24 26.07 34.12
CA PRO A 106 5.78 27.22 34.86
C PRO A 106 6.60 27.32 36.16
N SER A 107 7.38 28.39 36.27
CA SER A 107 8.06 28.83 37.48
C SER A 107 7.06 29.02 38.64
N THR A 108 7.41 28.44 39.78
CA THR A 108 6.77 28.62 41.08
C THR A 108 7.32 29.87 41.78
N ASP A 109 6.45 30.75 42.26
CA ASP A 109 6.65 31.68 43.39
C ASP A 109 5.23 32.12 43.83
N ASP A 110 4.65 31.55 44.89
CA ASP A 110 4.52 32.13 46.25
C ASP A 110 3.58 33.37 46.31
N ALA A 111 2.61 33.58 47.21
CA ALA A 111 2.07 32.89 48.38
C ALA A 111 0.77 33.64 48.83
N ASP A 112 0.11 33.11 49.88
CA ASP A 112 -0.74 33.80 50.89
C ASP A 112 -2.26 33.49 50.96
N LYS A 113 -2.56 32.34 51.58
CA LYS A 113 -3.27 32.15 52.88
C LYS A 113 -4.66 32.77 53.16
N ALA A 114 -5.63 31.89 53.49
CA ALA A 114 -6.60 31.95 54.62
C ALA A 114 -7.79 31.02 54.28
N ASP A 115 -8.05 29.88 54.93
CA ASP A 115 -8.51 29.62 56.31
C ASP A 115 -9.81 28.79 56.18
N GLU A 116 -9.66 27.46 56.32
CA GLU A 116 -10.76 26.51 56.64
C GLU A 116 -11.17 26.71 58.13
N PRO A 117 -12.18 26.03 58.74
CA PRO A 117 -13.01 24.91 58.26
C PRO A 117 -14.50 24.93 58.71
N LYS A 118 -15.30 23.94 58.25
CA LYS A 118 -16.28 23.11 59.01
C LYS A 118 -17.30 22.47 58.06
N LYS A 119 -17.26 21.13 57.88
CA LYS A 119 -17.93 20.05 58.66
C LYS A 119 -19.40 19.79 58.27
N GLN A 120 -19.61 18.55 57.80
CA GLN A 120 -20.69 17.60 58.13
C GLN A 120 -22.14 18.02 57.87
N GLU A 121 -22.83 17.35 56.94
CA GLU A 121 -23.67 16.15 57.20
C GLU A 121 -23.95 15.41 55.89
#